data_AF-A0A7S3PIW2-F1
#
_entry.id   AF-A0A7S3PIW2-F1
#
_cell.length_a   1.000
_cell.length_b   1.000
_cell.length_c   1.000
_cell.angle_alpha   90.00
_cell.angle_beta   90.00
_cell.angle_gamma   90.00
#
_symmetry.space_group_name_H-M   'P 1'
#
loop_
_entity.id
_entity.type
_entity.pdbx_description
1 polymer ?
#
loop_
_entity_poly.entity_id
_entity_poly.type
_entity_poly.pdbx_seq_one_letter_code
_entity_poly.pdbx_strand_id
1 'polypeptide(L)'
;YLQFWLNSIKLHAPKAPCLLLGTFLDVLERNSSCKDTLRKINETLSVVIGTKFPQVITNQIDDMIYFPVDNKTRKQFSLLREQIMACTRGQKFLKKLVSIRWTRILDQMMNVKPTISFERVKRLSFECGLSLREINEMLGFFHEIGAIIYFSSTEALRQTIITDAQWLIKSLCLVIRDSMHVENKTHGYDMGEINKLGLATDLQRLLEIGICSHDLLEYLWKTHFRFLLDLARRTLLMSDWGFDHEPSCLIPCMITSSKKYDNAESEYGLSFVFDFSQTFFPLGVFQRLVCLCVSYSRLYTTSQAPTLYQESCTLFWGSEEILIQDVKDNIKVTISKGNSKVSEILRIMRSMMMKIKNDMSSSSTAGEGISWILQLQDCTVNRRRYVDFEQAKKLKLAPWFETFKDAKETTGVTLNLEEFLSDMKFT
;
A
#
# COMPACT_ATOMS: atom_id res chain seq x y z
N TYR A 1 -2.44 14.41 -13.60
CA TYR A 1 -1.88 14.63 -12.26
C TYR A 1 -2.97 14.86 -11.19
N LEU A 2 -3.80 15.90 -11.25
CA LEU A 2 -4.86 16.11 -10.23
C LEU A 2 -5.82 14.92 -10.07
N GLN A 3 -6.27 14.33 -11.19
CA GLN A 3 -7.15 13.16 -11.17
C GLN A 3 -6.53 11.95 -10.47
N PHE A 4 -5.20 11.77 -10.56
CA PHE A 4 -4.47 10.73 -9.84
C PHE A 4 -4.62 10.92 -8.32
N TRP A 5 -4.38 12.14 -7.82
CA TRP A 5 -4.51 12.44 -6.40
C TRP A 5 -5.95 12.31 -5.90
N LEU A 6 -6.93 12.79 -6.67
CA LEU A 6 -8.34 12.66 -6.30
C LEU A 6 -8.79 11.20 -6.27
N ASN A 7 -8.37 10.38 -7.22
CA ASN A 7 -8.64 8.94 -7.20
C ASN A 7 -7.94 8.26 -6.01
N SER A 8 -6.72 8.66 -5.67
CA SER A 8 -6.00 8.16 -4.49
C SER A 8 -6.72 8.50 -3.19
N ILE A 9 -7.16 9.75 -3.01
CA ILE A 9 -7.97 10.18 -1.85
C ILE A 9 -9.29 9.41 -1.82
N LYS A 10 -9.97 9.25 -2.97
CA LYS A 10 -11.21 8.48 -3.05
C LYS A 10 -11.02 7.02 -2.68
N LEU A 11 -9.90 6.40 -3.05
CA LEU A 11 -9.59 5.03 -2.69
C LEU A 11 -9.36 4.86 -1.18
N HIS A 12 -8.59 5.77 -0.57
CA HIS A 12 -8.19 5.63 0.83
C HIS A 12 -9.16 6.25 1.83
N ALA A 13 -9.90 7.29 1.43
CA ALA A 13 -10.78 8.06 2.29
C ALA A 13 -12.02 8.57 1.51
N PRO A 14 -12.88 7.68 0.97
CA PRO A 14 -13.97 8.04 0.07
C PRO A 14 -14.99 9.01 0.70
N LYS A 15 -15.21 8.92 2.01
CA LYS A 15 -16.17 9.74 2.75
C LYS A 15 -15.55 10.99 3.39
N ALA A 16 -14.23 11.16 3.28
CA ALA A 16 -13.55 12.31 3.88
C ALA A 16 -13.78 13.56 3.01
N PRO A 17 -14.23 14.69 3.58
CA PRO A 17 -14.32 15.95 2.85
C PRO A 17 -12.95 16.35 2.28
N CYS A 18 -12.93 16.72 1.00
CA CYS A 18 -11.72 17.15 0.30
C CYS A 18 -11.86 18.62 -0.08
N LEU A 19 -10.89 19.45 0.31
CA LEU A 19 -10.81 20.85 -0.09
C LEU A 19 -9.71 21.02 -1.14
N LEU A 20 -10.06 21.62 -2.27
CA LEU A 20 -9.10 21.96 -3.33
C LEU A 20 -8.57 23.36 -3.10
N LEU A 21 -7.25 23.49 -2.91
CA LEU A 21 -6.59 24.77 -2.69
C LEU A 21 -5.81 25.17 -3.95
N GLY A 22 -6.23 26.27 -4.57
CA GLY A 22 -5.49 26.90 -5.65
C GLY A 22 -4.52 27.92 -5.07
N THR A 23 -3.26 27.55 -4.86
CA THR A 23 -2.23 28.45 -4.34
C THR A 23 -1.74 29.43 -5.41
N PHE A 24 -0.96 30.45 -4.99
CA PHE A 24 -0.35 31.47 -5.87
C PHE A 24 -1.34 32.45 -6.52
N LEU A 25 -2.45 32.77 -5.86
CA LEU A 25 -3.36 33.82 -6.31
C LEU A 25 -2.65 35.17 -6.49
N ASP A 26 -1.64 35.47 -5.66
CA ASP A 26 -0.85 36.70 -5.72
C ASP A 26 -0.08 36.88 -7.04
N VAL A 27 0.22 35.78 -7.73
CA VAL A 27 0.85 35.80 -9.06
C VAL A 27 -0.19 36.13 -10.14
N LEU A 28 -1.41 35.62 -9.98
CA LEU A 28 -2.50 35.85 -10.93
C LEU A 28 -3.08 37.26 -10.81
N GLU A 29 -3.23 37.80 -9.59
CA GLU A 29 -3.78 39.15 -9.35
C GLU A 29 -2.93 40.27 -9.97
N ARG A 30 -1.64 40.01 -10.27
CA ARG A 30 -0.76 40.96 -10.97
C ARG A 30 -1.07 41.11 -12.46
N ASN A 31 -1.85 40.19 -13.03
CA ASN A 31 -2.27 40.22 -14.42
C ASN A 31 -3.69 40.78 -14.55
N SER A 32 -3.91 41.67 -15.51
CA SER A 32 -5.23 42.27 -15.80
C SER A 32 -6.32 41.25 -16.17
N SER A 33 -5.93 40.03 -16.55
CA SER A 33 -6.81 38.91 -16.92
C SER A 33 -7.10 37.92 -15.76
N CYS A 34 -6.78 38.25 -14.50
CA CYS A 34 -6.91 37.33 -13.35
C CYS A 34 -8.28 36.64 -13.27
N LYS A 35 -9.37 37.40 -13.36
CA LYS A 35 -10.74 36.88 -13.25
C LYS A 35 -11.08 35.86 -14.34
N ASP A 36 -10.68 36.13 -15.57
CA ASP A 36 -10.95 35.23 -16.71
C ASP A 36 -10.14 33.93 -16.59
N THR A 37 -8.91 34.01 -16.09
CA THR A 37 -8.08 32.83 -15.83
C THR A 37 -8.69 31.95 -14.74
N LEU A 38 -9.13 32.53 -13.62
CA LEU A 38 -9.79 31.80 -12.54
C LEU A 38 -11.09 31.13 -13.03
N ARG A 39 -11.88 31.83 -13.87
CA ARG A 39 -13.09 31.27 -14.48
C ARG A 39 -12.78 30.06 -15.35
N LYS A 40 -11.79 30.17 -16.27
CA LYS A 40 -11.37 29.05 -17.14
C LYS A 40 -10.90 27.84 -16.33
N ILE A 41 -10.14 28.07 -15.25
CA ILE A 41 -9.71 27.00 -14.34
C ILE A 41 -10.94 26.34 -13.70
N ASN A 42 -11.88 27.14 -13.17
CA ASN A 42 -13.10 26.65 -12.54
C ASN A 42 -13.96 25.81 -13.49
N GLU A 43 -14.17 26.27 -14.73
CA GLU A 43 -14.90 25.54 -15.77
C GLU A 43 -14.23 24.19 -16.09
N THR A 44 -12.91 24.22 -16.30
CA THR A 44 -12.13 23.00 -16.59
C THR A 44 -12.21 22.00 -15.44
N LEU A 45 -12.03 22.46 -14.21
CA LEU A 45 -12.11 21.60 -13.03
C LEU A 45 -13.53 21.06 -12.81
N SER A 46 -14.57 21.86 -13.06
CA SER A 46 -15.96 21.45 -12.90
C SER A 46 -16.32 20.28 -13.82
N VAL A 47 -15.83 20.27 -15.06
CA VAL A 47 -16.02 19.16 -16.01
C VAL A 47 -15.34 17.87 -15.51
N VAL A 48 -14.13 17.99 -14.96
CA VAL A 48 -13.35 16.83 -14.51
C VAL A 48 -13.86 16.27 -13.19
N ILE A 49 -14.33 17.14 -12.29
CA ILE A 49 -14.56 16.81 -10.88
C ILE A 49 -16.05 16.63 -10.56
N GLY A 50 -16.92 17.47 -11.13
CA GLY A 50 -18.25 17.77 -10.59
C GLY A 50 -19.13 16.56 -10.29
N THR A 51 -19.12 15.53 -11.14
CA THR A 51 -19.91 14.30 -10.89
C THR A 51 -19.08 13.12 -10.38
N LYS A 52 -17.75 13.17 -10.50
CA LYS A 52 -16.87 12.03 -10.21
C LYS A 52 -16.39 11.97 -8.77
N PHE A 53 -16.31 13.13 -8.10
CA PHE A 53 -15.76 13.28 -6.75
C PHE A 53 -16.71 14.07 -5.85
N PRO A 54 -17.80 13.43 -5.36
CA PRO A 54 -18.80 14.11 -4.52
C PRO A 54 -18.25 14.58 -3.17
N GLN A 55 -17.10 14.06 -2.74
CA GLN A 55 -16.45 14.48 -1.49
C GLN A 55 -15.73 15.83 -1.58
N VAL A 56 -15.59 16.41 -2.78
CA VAL A 56 -14.95 17.72 -2.97
C VAL A 56 -15.91 18.82 -2.53
N ILE A 57 -15.47 19.63 -1.58
CA ILE A 57 -16.24 20.76 -1.04
C ILE A 57 -16.02 21.98 -1.94
N THR A 58 -17.11 22.54 -2.45
CA THR A 58 -17.11 23.74 -3.28
C THR A 58 -17.04 25.01 -2.44
N ASN A 59 -16.30 26.00 -2.93
CA ASN A 59 -16.31 27.35 -2.39
C ASN A 59 -17.61 28.07 -2.78
N GLN A 60 -18.59 28.05 -1.88
CA GLN A 60 -19.90 28.68 -2.09
C GLN A 60 -19.84 30.21 -2.16
N ILE A 61 -18.81 30.84 -1.58
CA ILE A 61 -18.72 32.30 -1.53
C ILE A 61 -18.35 32.87 -2.89
N ASP A 62 -17.37 32.25 -3.55
CA ASP A 62 -16.88 32.72 -4.85
C ASP A 62 -17.47 31.93 -6.03
N ASP A 63 -18.43 31.03 -5.78
CA ASP A 63 -19.03 30.12 -6.77
C ASP A 63 -17.98 29.32 -7.56
N MET A 64 -17.03 28.72 -6.83
CA MET A 64 -15.93 27.94 -7.41
C MET A 64 -15.82 26.53 -6.81
N ILE A 65 -15.30 25.58 -7.58
CA ILE A 65 -15.02 24.21 -7.11
C ILE A 65 -13.76 24.11 -6.23
N TYR A 66 -13.03 25.21 -6.08
CA TYR A 66 -11.78 25.30 -5.31
C TYR A 66 -11.66 26.65 -4.59
N PHE A 67 -10.72 26.74 -3.65
CA PHE A 67 -10.41 27.94 -2.87
C PHE A 67 -9.12 28.58 -3.37
N PRO A 68 -9.17 29.71 -4.10
CA PRO A 68 -7.97 30.42 -4.53
C PRO A 68 -7.34 31.19 -3.36
N VAL A 69 -6.10 30.86 -2.98
CA VAL A 69 -5.43 31.46 -1.82
C VAL A 69 -4.19 32.28 -2.22
N ASP A 70 -4.05 33.44 -1.58
CA ASP A 70 -2.88 34.30 -1.69
C ASP A 70 -1.82 33.87 -0.68
N ASN A 71 -0.65 33.46 -1.17
CA ASN A 71 0.43 32.96 -0.34
C ASN A 71 1.16 34.05 0.45
N LYS A 72 1.08 35.32 0.02
CA LYS A 72 1.78 36.47 0.62
C LYS A 72 0.91 37.21 1.62
N THR A 73 -0.31 37.54 1.25
CA THR A 73 -1.23 38.33 2.09
C THR A 73 -2.08 37.46 3.00
N ARG A 74 -2.08 36.13 2.80
CA ARG A 74 -2.96 35.16 3.48
C ARG A 74 -4.45 35.47 3.30
N LYS A 75 -4.80 36.23 2.26
CA LYS A 75 -6.18 36.48 1.85
C LYS A 75 -6.87 35.13 1.60
N GLN A 76 -8.13 35.03 2.03
CA GLN A 76 -8.97 33.81 2.02
C GLN A 76 -8.61 32.71 3.03
N PHE A 77 -7.55 32.83 3.85
CA PHE A 77 -7.26 31.83 4.89
C PHE A 77 -8.31 31.79 6.01
N SER A 78 -8.93 32.92 6.34
CA SER A 78 -10.03 32.98 7.33
C SER A 78 -11.23 32.16 6.86
N LEU A 79 -11.64 32.34 5.60
CA LEU A 79 -12.68 31.57 4.95
C LEU A 79 -12.33 30.07 4.93
N LEU A 80 -11.10 29.74 4.53
CA LEU A 80 -10.65 28.35 4.53
C LEU A 80 -10.73 27.72 5.93
N ARG A 81 -10.31 28.43 6.98
CA ARG A 81 -10.43 27.95 8.37
C ARG A 81 -11.88 27.74 8.77
N GLU A 82 -12.77 28.65 8.41
CA GLU A 82 -14.20 28.51 8.68
C GLU A 82 -14.79 27.27 7.99
N GLN A 83 -14.45 27.04 6.73
CA GLN A 83 -14.88 25.85 5.98
C GLN A 83 -14.33 24.56 6.57
N ILE A 84 -13.04 24.54 6.97
CA ILE A 84 -12.46 23.40 7.69
C ILE A 84 -13.22 23.14 8.99
N MET A 85 -13.50 24.18 9.79
CA MET A 85 -14.26 24.04 11.03
C MET A 85 -15.69 23.53 10.79
N ALA A 86 -16.38 24.03 9.77
CA ALA A 86 -17.72 23.59 9.40
C ALA A 86 -17.74 22.11 8.99
N CYS A 87 -16.81 21.71 8.11
CA CYS A 87 -16.65 20.31 7.69
C CYS A 87 -16.32 19.40 8.87
N THR A 88 -15.47 19.88 9.78
CA THR A 88 -15.03 19.14 10.97
C THR A 88 -16.20 18.94 11.95
N ARG A 89 -16.98 19.99 12.27
CA ARG A 89 -18.16 19.90 13.16
C ARG A 89 -19.23 18.94 12.65
N GLY A 90 -19.32 18.74 11.34
CA GLY A 90 -20.24 17.79 10.72
C GLY A 90 -19.87 16.31 10.95
N GLN A 91 -18.63 16.02 11.36
CA GLN A 91 -18.14 14.65 11.48
C GLN A 91 -18.79 13.90 12.65
N LYS A 92 -19.22 12.66 12.39
CA LYS A 92 -19.93 11.82 13.38
C LYS A 92 -19.10 11.54 14.64
N PHE A 93 -17.78 11.36 14.48
CA PHE A 93 -16.91 10.98 15.60
C PHE A 93 -16.79 12.09 16.66
N LEU A 94 -16.85 13.37 16.27
CA LEU A 94 -16.82 14.49 17.23
C LEU A 94 -18.08 14.60 18.09
N LYS A 95 -19.17 13.97 17.66
CA LYS A 95 -20.44 13.94 18.40
C LYS A 95 -20.53 12.76 19.37
N LYS A 96 -19.55 11.85 19.36
CA LYS A 96 -19.52 10.68 20.24
C LYS A 96 -19.15 11.16 21.65
N LEU A 97 -20.01 10.87 22.62
CA LEU A 97 -19.71 11.11 24.03
C LEU A 97 -18.62 10.12 24.48
N VAL A 98 -17.57 10.64 25.09
CA VAL A 98 -16.44 9.85 25.59
C VAL A 98 -16.35 10.00 27.10
N SER A 99 -16.02 8.91 27.79
CA SER A 99 -15.81 8.90 29.23
C SER A 99 -14.64 9.82 29.61
N ILE A 100 -14.82 10.67 30.64
CA ILE A 100 -13.73 11.51 31.19
C ILE A 100 -12.57 10.64 31.70
N ARG A 101 -12.85 9.40 32.11
CA ARG A 101 -11.79 8.44 32.49
C ARG A 101 -10.88 8.12 31.31
N TRP A 102 -11.43 8.00 30.10
CA TRP A 102 -10.65 7.71 28.89
C TRP A 102 -9.74 8.89 28.53
N THR A 103 -10.24 10.13 28.60
CA THR A 103 -9.44 11.32 28.29
C THR A 103 -8.29 11.48 29.29
N ARG A 104 -8.53 11.24 30.58
CA ARG A 104 -7.46 11.25 31.59
C ARG A 104 -6.37 10.21 31.28
N ILE A 105 -6.75 9.00 30.87
CA ILE A 105 -5.78 7.96 30.48
C ILE A 105 -5.02 8.37 29.22
N LEU A 106 -5.70 8.94 28.22
CA LEU A 106 -5.06 9.45 27.02
C LEU A 106 -4.00 10.51 27.36
N ASP A 107 -4.31 11.50 28.19
CA ASP A 107 -3.35 12.52 28.62
C ASP A 107 -2.11 11.89 29.27
N GLN A 108 -2.30 10.87 30.11
CA GLN A 108 -1.19 10.12 30.72
C GLN A 108 -0.38 9.34 29.69
N MET A 109 -1.02 8.76 28.67
CA MET A 109 -0.34 8.07 27.56
C MET A 109 0.47 9.04 26.72
N MET A 110 -0.06 10.23 26.41
CA MET A 110 0.61 11.23 25.57
C MET A 110 1.87 11.82 26.20
N ASN A 111 2.02 11.70 27.53
CA ASN A 111 3.25 12.05 28.25
C ASN A 111 4.38 11.01 28.09
N VAL A 112 4.06 9.82 27.60
CA VAL A 112 5.03 8.74 27.34
C VAL A 112 5.18 8.59 25.84
N LYS A 113 6.24 9.19 25.29
CA LYS A 113 6.56 9.16 23.86
C LYS A 113 7.84 8.35 23.59
N PRO A 114 7.99 7.76 22.39
CA PRO A 114 7.03 7.76 21.27
C PRO A 114 6.02 6.60 21.32
N THR A 115 6.22 5.65 22.24
CA THR A 115 5.40 4.44 22.40
C THR A 115 5.18 4.13 23.87
N ILE A 116 4.13 3.39 24.16
CA ILE A 116 3.79 2.89 25.50
C ILE A 116 3.42 1.41 25.40
N SER A 117 3.86 0.60 26.37
CA SER A 117 3.49 -0.82 26.39
C SER A 117 2.03 -1.00 26.79
N PHE A 118 1.38 -2.02 26.22
CA PHE A 118 0.00 -2.36 26.58
C PHE A 118 -0.14 -2.70 28.07
N GLU A 119 0.87 -3.33 28.68
CA GLU A 119 0.89 -3.58 30.12
C GLU A 119 0.90 -2.30 30.95
N ARG A 120 1.63 -1.27 30.53
CA ARG A 120 1.60 0.02 31.21
C ARG A 120 0.23 0.69 31.09
N VAL A 121 -0.39 0.64 29.90
CA VAL A 121 -1.75 1.16 29.71
C VAL A 121 -2.77 0.41 30.56
N LYS A 122 -2.66 -0.92 30.67
CA LYS A 122 -3.51 -1.71 31.58
C LYS A 122 -3.42 -1.21 33.02
N ARG A 123 -2.22 -1.01 33.54
CA ARG A 123 -2.02 -0.49 34.91
C ARG A 123 -2.68 0.87 35.12
N LEU A 124 -2.40 1.84 34.23
CA LEU A 124 -3.01 3.18 34.29
C LEU A 124 -4.54 3.14 34.23
N SER A 125 -5.07 2.23 33.41
CA SER A 125 -6.52 2.08 33.22
C SER A 125 -7.19 1.42 34.42
N PHE A 126 -6.56 0.42 35.04
CA PHE A 126 -7.07 -0.21 36.27
C PHE A 126 -7.07 0.76 37.45
N GLU A 127 -6.04 1.60 37.58
CA GLU A 127 -6.00 2.70 38.57
C GLU A 127 -7.16 3.70 38.38
N CYS A 128 -7.64 3.85 37.14
CA CYS A 128 -8.82 4.66 36.80
C CYS A 128 -10.15 3.88 36.85
N GLY A 129 -10.13 2.62 37.28
CA GLY A 129 -11.31 1.77 37.45
C GLY A 129 -11.94 1.25 36.14
N LEU A 130 -11.14 1.05 35.08
CA LEU A 130 -11.62 0.44 33.83
C LEU A 130 -11.41 -1.07 33.85
N SER A 131 -12.36 -1.82 33.30
CA SER A 131 -12.20 -3.24 32.97
C SER A 131 -11.36 -3.44 31.71
N LEU A 132 -10.83 -4.66 31.51
CA LEU A 132 -10.05 -4.98 30.29
C LEU A 132 -10.85 -4.78 28.99
N ARG A 133 -12.17 -5.02 29.04
CA ARG A 133 -13.07 -4.76 27.92
C ARG A 133 -13.14 -3.27 27.60
N GLU A 134 -13.36 -2.42 28.60
CA GLU A 134 -13.38 -0.96 28.43
C GLU A 134 -12.03 -0.43 27.90
N ILE A 135 -10.91 -1.05 28.28
CA ILE A 135 -9.58 -0.69 27.77
C ILE A 135 -9.48 -0.94 26.27
N ASN A 136 -9.92 -2.11 25.80
CA ASN A 136 -9.88 -2.43 24.37
C ASN A 136 -10.84 -1.52 23.56
N GLU A 137 -12.03 -1.23 24.09
CA GLU A 137 -12.98 -0.29 23.48
C GLU A 137 -12.40 1.13 23.41
N MET A 138 -11.71 1.57 24.46
CA MET A 138 -11.03 2.87 24.52
C MET A 138 -9.89 2.96 23.50
N LEU A 139 -9.01 1.95 23.44
CA LEU A 139 -7.89 1.92 22.51
C LEU A 139 -8.37 1.85 21.06
N GLY A 140 -9.40 1.04 20.78
CA GLY A 140 -10.05 1.00 19.46
C GLY A 140 -10.59 2.36 19.06
N PHE A 141 -11.31 3.04 19.96
CA PHE A 141 -11.81 4.39 19.71
C PHE A 141 -10.69 5.40 19.44
N PHE A 142 -9.63 5.41 20.24
CA PHE A 142 -8.50 6.33 20.05
C PHE A 142 -7.70 6.04 18.78
N HIS A 143 -7.63 4.77 18.37
CA HIS A 143 -7.08 4.38 17.08
C HIS A 143 -7.93 4.89 15.91
N GLU A 144 -9.26 4.73 15.98
CA GLU A 144 -10.20 5.19 14.95
C GLU A 144 -10.13 6.70 14.72
N ILE A 145 -9.96 7.50 15.77
CA ILE A 145 -9.84 8.97 15.64
C ILE A 145 -8.40 9.44 15.37
N GLY A 146 -7.43 8.52 15.27
CA GLY A 146 -6.02 8.82 15.00
C GLY A 146 -5.27 9.49 16.15
N ALA A 147 -5.79 9.42 17.39
CA ALA A 147 -5.11 9.96 18.58
C ALA A 147 -3.90 9.08 18.97
N ILE A 148 -4.01 7.77 18.72
CA ILE A 148 -2.94 6.79 18.89
C ILE A 148 -2.95 5.82 17.70
N ILE A 149 -1.91 5.00 17.55
CA ILE A 149 -1.94 3.84 16.65
C ILE A 149 -1.85 2.57 17.49
N TYR A 150 -2.87 1.72 17.38
CA TYR A 150 -2.95 0.46 18.12
C TYR A 150 -3.43 -0.65 17.19
N PHE A 151 -2.64 -1.73 17.14
CA PHE A 151 -2.93 -2.90 16.33
C PHE A 151 -3.04 -4.12 17.25
N SER A 152 -4.17 -4.83 17.20
CA SER A 152 -4.45 -5.97 18.08
C SER A 152 -4.30 -7.33 17.39
N SER A 153 -3.97 -7.34 16.09
CA SER A 153 -4.00 -8.54 15.23
C SER A 153 -2.97 -9.61 15.60
N THR A 154 -1.86 -9.23 16.23
CA THR A 154 -0.83 -10.16 16.71
C THR A 154 -0.37 -9.81 18.10
N GLU A 155 0.34 -10.74 18.74
CA GLU A 155 1.01 -10.43 20.00
C GLU A 155 2.05 -9.32 19.85
N ALA A 156 2.95 -9.39 18.86
CA ALA A 156 3.99 -8.38 18.68
C ALA A 156 3.40 -6.96 18.51
N LEU A 157 2.32 -6.83 17.74
CA LEU A 157 1.63 -5.57 17.52
C LEU A 157 0.84 -5.12 18.76
N ARG A 158 0.16 -6.04 19.43
CA ARG A 158 -0.69 -5.74 20.60
C ARG A 158 0.10 -5.19 21.78
N GLN A 159 1.37 -5.57 21.93
CA GLN A 159 2.18 -5.16 23.08
C GLN A 159 2.63 -3.69 23.01
N THR A 160 2.61 -3.06 21.83
CA THR A 160 3.13 -1.70 21.63
C THR A 160 2.03 -0.77 21.10
N ILE A 161 1.76 0.30 21.84
CA ILE A 161 0.87 1.38 21.42
C ILE A 161 1.72 2.56 21.02
N ILE A 162 1.46 3.14 19.85
CA ILE A 162 2.18 4.31 19.37
C ILE A 162 1.42 5.56 19.79
N THR A 163 2.07 6.43 20.55
CA THR A 163 1.55 7.73 21.01
C THR A 163 2.05 8.90 20.17
N ASP A 164 3.03 8.64 19.29
CA ASP A 164 3.53 9.58 18.30
C ASP A 164 3.56 8.94 16.91
N ALA A 165 2.57 9.25 16.07
CA ALA A 165 2.49 8.75 14.71
C ALA A 165 3.72 9.16 13.86
N GLN A 166 4.31 10.32 14.12
CA GLN A 166 5.48 10.79 13.37
C GLN A 166 6.71 9.92 13.64
N TRP A 167 6.83 9.36 14.85
CA TRP A 167 7.89 8.39 15.14
C TRP A 167 7.74 7.14 14.28
N LEU A 168 6.54 6.57 14.14
CA LEU A 168 6.32 5.39 13.31
C LEU A 168 6.78 5.66 11.86
N ILE A 169 6.37 6.79 11.29
CA ILE A 169 6.77 7.19 9.94
C ILE A 169 8.29 7.31 9.84
N LYS A 170 8.94 7.99 10.78
CA LYS A 170 10.41 8.12 10.80
C LYS A 170 11.09 6.75 10.88
N SER A 171 10.59 5.84 11.72
CA SER A 171 11.12 4.49 11.87
C SER A 171 11.02 3.68 10.58
N LEU A 172 9.87 3.72 9.89
CA LEU A 172 9.72 3.06 8.58
C LEU A 172 10.61 3.69 7.51
N CYS A 173 10.79 5.01 7.53
CA CYS A 173 11.66 5.75 6.60
C CYS A 173 13.17 5.51 6.80
N LEU A 174 13.59 4.85 7.89
CA LEU A 174 14.97 4.38 8.01
C LEU A 174 15.29 3.27 7.00
N VAL A 175 14.27 2.56 6.53
CA VAL A 175 14.39 1.41 5.61
C VAL A 175 13.80 1.74 4.24
N ILE A 176 12.63 2.38 4.20
CA ILE A 176 11.90 2.71 2.97
C ILE A 176 12.14 4.18 2.62
N ARG A 177 12.93 4.45 1.58
CA ARG A 177 13.31 5.80 1.15
C ARG A 177 12.99 6.02 -0.33
N ASP A 178 12.65 7.25 -0.71
CA ASP A 178 12.41 7.58 -2.11
C ASP A 178 13.74 7.87 -2.85
N SER A 179 13.67 7.92 -4.18
CA SER A 179 14.83 8.21 -5.03
C SER A 179 15.47 9.57 -4.74
N MET A 180 14.70 10.58 -4.32
CA MET A 180 15.21 11.93 -4.01
C MET A 180 16.03 11.97 -2.71
N HIS A 181 15.71 11.11 -1.74
CA HIS A 181 16.48 10.89 -0.52
C HIS A 181 17.61 9.86 -0.72
N VAL A 182 17.61 9.13 -1.83
CA VAL A 182 18.63 8.15 -2.24
C VAL A 182 19.71 8.78 -3.13
N GLU A 183 19.53 9.99 -3.68
CA GLU A 183 20.55 10.69 -4.48
C GLU A 183 21.86 10.93 -3.69
N ASN A 184 21.79 11.02 -2.37
CA ASN A 184 22.92 10.73 -1.49
C ASN A 184 22.66 9.43 -0.74
N LYS A 185 23.00 8.29 -1.37
CA LYS A 185 22.67 6.91 -0.94
C LYS A 185 22.93 6.61 0.54
N THR A 186 23.89 7.27 1.16
CA THR A 186 24.30 7.07 2.56
C THR A 186 23.90 8.22 3.50
N HIS A 187 23.32 9.31 2.98
CA HIS A 187 22.97 10.48 3.78
C HIS A 187 21.83 10.11 4.75
N GLY A 188 22.10 10.22 6.05
CA GLY A 188 21.19 9.78 7.11
C GLY A 188 21.42 8.35 7.60
N TYR A 189 22.50 7.69 7.19
CA TYR A 189 23.03 6.50 7.86
C TYR A 189 24.35 6.83 8.54
N ASP A 190 24.57 6.30 9.74
CA ASP A 190 25.86 6.39 10.43
C ASP A 190 26.81 5.34 9.84
N MET A 191 27.50 5.72 8.76
CA MET A 191 28.44 4.83 8.08
C MET A 191 29.61 4.40 9.00
N GLY A 192 29.95 5.21 10.01
CA GLY A 192 30.99 4.86 10.97
C GLY A 192 30.59 3.63 11.79
N GLU A 193 29.39 3.65 12.35
CA GLU A 193 28.85 2.51 13.12
C GLU A 193 28.51 1.32 12.23
N ILE A 194 27.92 1.54 11.04
CA ILE A 194 27.60 0.45 10.10
C ILE A 194 28.86 -0.32 9.68
N ASN A 195 29.96 0.39 9.39
CA ASN A 195 31.22 -0.24 9.05
C ASN A 195 31.82 -1.03 10.24
N LYS A 196 31.75 -0.49 11.46
CA LYS A 196 32.22 -1.19 12.67
C LYS A 196 31.45 -2.47 12.94
N LEU A 197 30.14 -2.47 12.66
CA LEU A 197 29.27 -3.63 12.82
C LEU A 197 29.33 -4.62 11.65
N GLY A 198 30.08 -4.30 10.58
CA GLY A 198 30.17 -5.16 9.39
C GLY A 198 28.93 -5.14 8.49
N LEU A 199 27.99 -4.20 8.69
CA LEU A 199 26.70 -4.15 8.01
C LEU A 199 26.72 -3.36 6.69
N ALA A 200 27.91 -2.95 6.22
CA ALA A 200 28.05 -2.11 5.03
C ALA A 200 27.56 -2.81 3.76
N THR A 201 27.83 -4.12 3.64
CA THR A 201 27.38 -4.95 2.52
C THR A 201 25.87 -5.15 2.53
N ASP A 202 25.26 -5.30 3.71
CA ASP A 202 23.81 -5.40 3.86
C ASP A 202 23.12 -4.10 3.46
N LEU A 203 23.68 -2.95 3.85
CA LEU A 203 23.15 -1.65 3.46
C LEU A 203 23.25 -1.45 1.95
N GLN A 204 24.38 -1.82 1.34
CA GLN A 204 24.54 -1.75 -0.11
C GLN A 204 23.49 -2.61 -0.82
N ARG A 205 23.26 -3.83 -0.32
CA ARG A 205 22.28 -4.77 -0.87
C ARG A 205 20.84 -4.22 -0.79
N LEU A 206 20.50 -3.56 0.31
CA LEU A 206 19.21 -2.86 0.45
C LEU A 206 19.06 -1.76 -0.62
N LEU A 207 20.09 -0.95 -0.82
CA LEU A 207 20.04 0.21 -1.72
C LEU A 207 20.07 -0.18 -3.21
N GLU A 208 20.69 -1.32 -3.56
CA GLU A 208 20.85 -1.75 -4.95
C GLU A 208 19.72 -2.68 -5.41
N ILE A 209 19.33 -3.65 -4.58
CA ILE A 209 18.40 -4.70 -4.98
C ILE A 209 17.21 -4.86 -4.03
N GLY A 210 17.07 -3.99 -3.03
CA GLY A 210 15.93 -3.97 -2.12
C GLY A 210 15.90 -5.13 -1.12
N ILE A 211 17.02 -5.81 -0.86
CA ILE A 211 17.08 -6.92 0.11
C ILE A 211 17.84 -6.45 1.36
N CYS A 212 17.23 -6.64 2.53
CA CYS A 212 17.76 -6.20 3.82
C CYS A 212 17.91 -7.38 4.78
N SER A 213 19.07 -7.52 5.42
CA SER A 213 19.28 -8.52 6.47
C SER A 213 18.51 -8.16 7.74
N HIS A 214 18.17 -9.16 8.55
CA HIS A 214 17.58 -8.91 9.86
C HIS A 214 18.50 -8.12 10.78
N ASP A 215 19.82 -8.35 10.72
CA ASP A 215 20.80 -7.62 11.54
C ASP A 215 20.81 -6.12 11.22
N LEU A 216 20.72 -5.76 9.94
CA LEU A 216 20.60 -4.36 9.54
C LEU A 216 19.27 -3.76 10.01
N LEU A 217 18.16 -4.49 9.89
CA LEU A 217 16.87 -4.04 10.40
C LEU A 217 16.88 -3.86 11.92
N GLU A 218 17.50 -4.77 12.67
CA GLU A 218 17.63 -4.68 14.13
C GLU A 218 18.48 -3.47 14.53
N TYR A 219 19.56 -3.19 13.80
CA TYR A 219 20.34 -1.97 13.99
C TYR A 219 19.52 -0.70 13.72
N LEU A 220 18.80 -0.64 12.59
CA LEU A 220 18.03 0.54 12.18
C LEU A 220 16.82 0.80 13.10
N TRP A 221 16.10 -0.25 13.48
CA TRP A 221 14.87 -0.16 14.26
C TRP A 221 15.04 -0.34 15.77
N LYS A 222 16.24 -0.76 16.21
CA LYS A 222 16.63 -0.86 17.61
C LYS A 222 15.60 -1.66 18.41
N THR A 223 15.09 -1.11 19.52
CA THR A 223 14.23 -1.81 20.48
C THR A 223 12.84 -2.18 19.96
N HIS A 224 12.44 -1.73 18.76
CA HIS A 224 11.11 -1.98 18.19
C HIS A 224 11.14 -2.88 16.96
N PHE A 225 12.25 -3.60 16.73
CA PHE A 225 12.44 -4.50 15.58
C PHE A 225 11.24 -5.43 15.33
N ARG A 226 10.82 -6.21 16.34
CA ARG A 226 9.71 -7.19 16.19
C ARG A 226 8.39 -6.54 15.80
N PHE A 227 8.08 -5.40 16.40
CA PHE A 227 6.84 -4.65 16.11
C PHE A 227 6.86 -4.12 14.68
N LEU A 228 7.95 -3.45 14.29
CA LEU A 228 8.08 -2.84 12.96
C LEU A 228 8.16 -3.88 11.85
N LEU A 229 8.81 -5.01 12.10
CA LEU A 229 8.89 -6.13 11.17
C LEU A 229 7.50 -6.75 10.91
N ASP A 230 6.75 -7.05 11.97
CA ASP A 230 5.40 -7.62 11.83
C ASP A 230 4.44 -6.62 11.15
N LEU A 231 4.51 -5.34 11.53
CA LEU A 231 3.73 -4.28 10.89
C LEU A 231 4.04 -4.17 9.39
N ALA A 232 5.32 -4.11 9.03
CA ALA A 232 5.75 -3.93 7.65
C ALA A 232 5.41 -5.15 6.78
N ARG A 233 5.50 -6.37 7.32
CA ARG A 233 5.07 -7.60 6.65
C ARG A 233 3.57 -7.60 6.37
N ARG A 234 2.74 -7.32 7.39
CA ARG A 234 1.27 -7.37 7.23
C ARG A 234 0.72 -6.25 6.35
N THR A 235 1.38 -5.10 6.34
CA THR A 235 1.04 -3.99 5.44
C THR A 235 1.61 -4.18 4.02
N LEU A 236 2.29 -5.31 3.76
CA LEU A 236 2.93 -5.66 2.49
C LEU A 236 3.94 -4.60 2.02
N LEU A 237 4.54 -3.86 2.96
CA LEU A 237 5.67 -2.97 2.70
C LEU A 237 6.98 -3.75 2.55
N MET A 238 7.01 -4.97 3.07
CA MET A 238 8.09 -5.94 2.88
C MET A 238 7.55 -7.36 2.91
N SER A 239 8.35 -8.29 2.42
CA SER A 239 8.14 -9.73 2.54
C SER A 239 9.43 -10.39 2.98
N ASP A 240 9.33 -11.60 3.52
CA ASP A 240 10.51 -12.42 3.71
C ASP A 240 11.15 -12.77 2.37
N TRP A 241 12.47 -12.74 2.33
CA TRP A 241 13.24 -13.15 1.16
C TRP A 241 13.45 -14.66 1.15
N GLY A 242 14.12 -15.21 2.17
CA GLY A 242 14.26 -16.66 2.38
C GLY A 242 14.92 -17.47 1.26
N PHE A 243 15.68 -16.83 0.37
CA PHE A 243 16.56 -17.50 -0.62
C PHE A 243 18.05 -17.40 -0.27
N ASP A 244 18.37 -16.78 0.87
CA ASP A 244 19.73 -16.73 1.41
C ASP A 244 19.86 -17.69 2.59
N HIS A 245 21.11 -17.95 3.00
CA HIS A 245 21.40 -18.69 4.23
C HIS A 245 20.95 -17.93 5.48
N GLU A 246 21.02 -16.59 5.44
CA GLU A 246 20.69 -15.71 6.57
C GLU A 246 19.29 -15.10 6.43
N PRO A 247 18.59 -14.84 7.55
CA PRO A 247 17.24 -14.28 7.52
C PRO A 247 17.26 -12.86 6.95
N SER A 248 16.58 -12.69 5.82
CA SER A 248 16.52 -11.43 5.06
C SER A 248 15.09 -11.14 4.60
N CYS A 249 14.81 -9.87 4.33
CA CYS A 249 13.54 -9.36 3.85
C CYS A 249 13.71 -8.60 2.53
N LEU A 250 12.72 -8.75 1.65
CA LEU A 250 12.54 -7.93 0.46
C LEU A 250 11.74 -6.67 0.80
N ILE A 251 12.24 -5.50 0.39
CA ILE A 251 11.54 -4.21 0.41
C ILE A 251 11.37 -3.76 -1.04
N PRO A 252 10.24 -4.06 -1.69
CA PRO A 252 10.07 -3.89 -3.14
C PRO A 252 10.20 -2.43 -3.60
N CYS A 253 9.85 -1.46 -2.75
CA CYS A 253 9.98 -0.03 -3.09
C CYS A 253 11.44 0.45 -3.18
N MET A 254 12.40 -0.33 -2.66
CA MET A 254 13.84 0.00 -2.69
C MET A 254 14.57 -0.61 -3.90
N ILE A 255 13.88 -1.34 -4.77
CA ILE A 255 14.48 -1.90 -5.98
C ILE A 255 14.82 -0.76 -6.94
N THR A 256 16.11 -0.51 -7.15
CA THR A 256 16.60 0.58 -8.02
C THR A 256 17.07 0.11 -9.40
N SER A 257 17.14 -1.21 -9.63
CA SER A 257 17.58 -1.76 -10.90
C SER A 257 16.62 -1.39 -12.04
N SER A 258 17.07 -0.44 -12.86
CA SER A 258 16.40 0.02 -14.08
C SER A 258 16.75 -0.81 -15.30
N LYS A 259 17.56 -1.86 -15.15
CA LYS A 259 17.81 -2.79 -16.26
C LYS A 259 16.47 -3.40 -16.63
N LYS A 260 15.93 -2.98 -17.76
CA LYS A 260 14.80 -3.68 -18.37
C LYS A 260 15.26 -5.11 -18.58
N TYR A 261 14.40 -6.07 -18.24
CA TYR A 261 14.56 -7.44 -18.71
C TYR A 261 14.85 -7.35 -20.22
N ASP A 262 16.08 -7.67 -20.63
CA ASP A 262 16.49 -7.56 -22.02
C ASP A 262 15.63 -8.54 -22.79
N ASN A 263 14.77 -8.00 -23.64
CA ASN A 263 13.88 -8.75 -24.51
C ASN A 263 14.73 -9.64 -25.43
N ALA A 264 14.95 -10.87 -25.00
CA ALA A 264 14.89 -11.95 -25.94
C ALA A 264 13.40 -12.30 -26.04
N GLU A 265 12.72 -11.82 -27.09
CA GLU A 265 11.39 -12.28 -27.50
C GLU A 265 11.32 -13.83 -27.70
N SER A 266 12.45 -14.52 -27.57
CA SER A 266 12.60 -15.97 -27.52
C SER A 266 12.11 -16.52 -26.17
N GLU A 267 10.79 -16.79 -26.12
CA GLU A 267 10.09 -17.83 -25.34
C GLU A 267 8.72 -17.37 -24.79
N TYR A 268 7.91 -16.67 -25.59
CA TYR A 268 6.52 -16.35 -25.22
C TYR A 268 5.70 -17.61 -24.88
N GLY A 269 5.45 -17.86 -23.60
CA GLY A 269 4.37 -18.74 -23.15
C GLY A 269 3.05 -17.97 -23.05
N LEU A 270 2.20 -18.37 -22.12
CA LEU A 270 0.83 -17.87 -22.01
C LEU A 270 0.75 -16.69 -21.04
N SER A 271 -0.09 -15.69 -21.32
CA SER A 271 -0.18 -14.48 -20.50
C SER A 271 -1.60 -14.02 -20.20
N PHE A 272 -1.77 -13.36 -19.06
CA PHE A 272 -3.00 -12.69 -18.67
C PHE A 272 -2.69 -11.33 -18.06
N VAL A 273 -3.70 -10.46 -18.01
CA VAL A 273 -3.53 -9.05 -17.63
C VAL A 273 -4.59 -8.65 -16.61
N PHE A 274 -4.15 -7.97 -15.56
CA PHE A 274 -5.02 -7.17 -14.70
C PHE A 274 -5.03 -5.73 -15.23
N ASP A 275 -6.12 -5.34 -15.86
CA ASP A 275 -6.28 -4.07 -16.58
C ASP A 275 -6.99 -3.02 -15.73
N PHE A 276 -6.29 -1.91 -15.45
CA PHE A 276 -6.77 -0.75 -14.71
C PHE A 276 -7.04 0.47 -15.60
N SER A 277 -6.92 0.34 -16.93
CA SER A 277 -7.04 1.47 -17.87
C SER A 277 -8.41 2.17 -17.83
N GLN A 278 -9.46 1.43 -17.47
CA GLN A 278 -10.81 1.97 -17.27
C GLN A 278 -11.06 2.46 -15.85
N THR A 279 -10.10 2.24 -14.95
CA THR A 279 -10.20 2.53 -13.52
C THR A 279 -9.00 3.37 -13.07
N PHE A 280 -8.53 3.19 -11.84
CA PHE A 280 -7.38 3.86 -11.27
C PHE A 280 -6.37 2.79 -10.88
N PHE A 281 -5.14 2.90 -11.38
CA PHE A 281 -4.03 2.04 -10.97
C PHE A 281 -3.29 2.68 -9.78
N PRO A 282 -3.47 2.17 -8.54
CA PRO A 282 -2.87 2.79 -7.36
C PRO A 282 -1.39 2.44 -7.24
N LEU A 283 -0.59 3.42 -6.80
CA LEU A 283 0.80 3.18 -6.43
C LEU A 283 0.88 2.11 -5.34
N GLY A 284 1.86 1.21 -5.47
CA GLY A 284 2.09 0.14 -4.50
C GLY A 284 1.39 -1.18 -4.83
N VAL A 285 0.40 -1.23 -5.74
CA VAL A 285 -0.28 -2.50 -6.07
C VAL A 285 0.69 -3.53 -6.63
N PHE A 286 1.55 -3.12 -7.57
CA PHE A 286 2.59 -3.99 -8.13
C PHE A 286 3.55 -4.47 -7.03
N GLN A 287 4.07 -3.56 -6.21
CA GLN A 287 5.02 -3.88 -5.13
C GLN A 287 4.42 -4.86 -4.11
N ARG A 288 3.15 -4.68 -3.73
CA ARG A 288 2.45 -5.60 -2.83
C ARG A 288 2.21 -6.97 -3.47
N LEU A 289 1.94 -7.02 -4.77
CA LEU A 289 1.85 -8.27 -5.51
C LEU A 289 3.19 -9.00 -5.51
N VAL A 290 4.29 -8.29 -5.77
CA VAL A 290 5.66 -8.83 -5.69
C VAL A 290 5.93 -9.43 -4.30
N CYS A 291 5.61 -8.72 -3.22
CA CYS A 291 5.72 -9.24 -1.85
C CYS A 291 4.99 -10.59 -1.68
N LEU A 292 3.72 -10.66 -2.12
CA LEU A 292 2.93 -11.89 -2.01
C LEU A 292 3.53 -13.03 -2.84
N CYS A 293 3.94 -12.75 -4.07
CA CYS A 293 4.45 -13.79 -4.96
C CYS A 293 5.83 -14.31 -4.52
N VAL A 294 6.72 -13.43 -4.02
CA VAL A 294 8.02 -13.83 -3.45
C VAL A 294 7.83 -14.65 -2.18
N SER A 295 6.96 -14.21 -1.26
CA SER A 295 6.59 -14.99 -0.08
C SER A 295 6.05 -16.38 -0.46
N TYR A 296 5.25 -16.47 -1.51
CA TYR A 296 4.67 -17.73 -1.99
C TYR A 296 5.71 -18.63 -2.66
N SER A 297 6.66 -18.08 -3.43
CA SER A 297 7.75 -18.84 -4.05
C SER A 297 8.56 -19.65 -3.03
N ARG A 298 8.77 -19.11 -1.83
CA ARG A 298 9.51 -19.77 -0.74
C ARG A 298 8.87 -21.06 -0.24
N LEU A 299 7.59 -21.25 -0.50
CA LEU A 299 6.86 -22.45 -0.10
C LEU A 299 7.29 -23.68 -0.93
N TYR A 300 8.01 -23.48 -2.03
CA TYR A 300 8.58 -24.52 -2.87
C TYR A 300 10.07 -24.65 -2.61
N THR A 301 10.50 -25.85 -2.19
CA THR A 301 11.93 -26.14 -1.94
C THR A 301 12.79 -26.09 -3.20
N THR A 302 12.19 -26.24 -4.38
CA THR A 302 12.87 -26.24 -5.68
C THR A 302 12.90 -24.86 -6.34
N SER A 303 12.26 -23.84 -5.75
CA SER A 303 12.24 -22.50 -6.31
C SER A 303 13.61 -21.83 -6.25
N GLN A 304 14.03 -21.27 -7.38
CA GLN A 304 15.22 -20.41 -7.43
C GLN A 304 14.91 -19.00 -6.93
N ALA A 305 15.95 -18.26 -6.57
CA ALA A 305 15.84 -16.87 -6.14
C ALA A 305 15.21 -16.00 -7.25
N PRO A 306 14.18 -15.19 -6.93
CA PRO A 306 13.60 -14.22 -7.83
C PRO A 306 14.60 -13.24 -8.45
N THR A 307 14.37 -12.85 -9.70
CA THR A 307 15.06 -11.70 -10.31
C THR A 307 14.13 -10.49 -10.29
N LEU A 308 14.55 -9.40 -9.67
CA LEU A 308 13.68 -8.25 -9.37
C LEU A 308 14.17 -6.97 -10.05
N TYR A 309 13.23 -6.24 -10.63
CA TYR A 309 13.40 -4.92 -11.23
C TYR A 309 12.24 -4.01 -10.80
N GLN A 310 12.40 -2.70 -11.02
CA GLN A 310 11.41 -1.73 -10.58
C GLN A 310 10.00 -1.95 -11.19
N GLU A 311 9.96 -2.36 -12.46
CA GLU A 311 8.71 -2.55 -13.23
C GLU A 311 8.48 -4.01 -13.65
N SER A 312 9.34 -4.95 -13.21
CA SER A 312 9.17 -6.36 -13.57
C SER A 312 9.84 -7.29 -12.58
N CYS A 313 9.32 -8.50 -12.42
CA CYS A 313 10.00 -9.56 -11.70
C CYS A 313 9.82 -10.92 -12.38
N THR A 314 10.89 -11.72 -12.34
CA THR A 314 10.87 -13.13 -12.72
C THR A 314 10.91 -13.97 -11.46
N LEU A 315 9.94 -14.85 -11.30
CA LEU A 315 9.71 -15.69 -10.14
C LEU A 315 9.67 -17.15 -10.55
N PHE A 316 9.96 -18.03 -9.59
CA PHE A 316 9.85 -19.46 -9.76
C PHE A 316 8.89 -20.02 -8.71
N TRP A 317 7.89 -20.79 -9.14
CA TRP A 317 6.99 -21.58 -8.28
C TRP A 317 7.27 -23.06 -8.50
N GLY A 318 8.27 -23.57 -7.79
CA GLY A 318 8.94 -24.83 -8.12
C GLY A 318 9.77 -24.68 -9.39
N SER A 319 9.54 -25.54 -10.38
CA SER A 319 10.16 -25.48 -11.71
C SER A 319 9.54 -24.45 -12.64
N GLU A 320 8.40 -23.87 -12.26
CA GLU A 320 7.60 -23.02 -13.12
C GLU A 320 8.08 -21.57 -13.09
N GLU A 321 8.52 -21.05 -14.24
CA GLU A 321 8.94 -19.66 -14.39
C GLU A 321 7.76 -18.74 -14.74
N ILE A 322 7.67 -17.62 -14.01
CA ILE A 322 6.60 -16.63 -14.12
C ILE A 322 7.22 -15.24 -14.18
N LEU A 323 6.91 -14.49 -15.23
CA LEU A 323 7.28 -13.10 -15.41
C LEU A 323 6.07 -12.20 -15.10
N ILE A 324 6.24 -11.25 -14.18
CA ILE A 324 5.24 -10.22 -13.87
C ILE A 324 5.80 -8.86 -14.30
N GLN A 325 4.99 -8.06 -14.98
CA GLN A 325 5.39 -6.75 -15.49
C GLN A 325 4.34 -5.70 -15.16
N ASP A 326 4.79 -4.56 -14.66
CA ASP A 326 4.04 -3.31 -14.58
C ASP A 326 4.16 -2.59 -15.94
N VAL A 327 3.05 -2.47 -16.66
CA VAL A 327 2.99 -1.88 -18.00
C VAL A 327 1.91 -0.81 -18.04
N LYS A 328 2.29 0.42 -17.65
CA LYS A 328 1.41 1.60 -17.58
C LYS A 328 0.27 1.44 -16.57
N ASP A 329 -0.90 1.02 -17.05
CA ASP A 329 -2.12 0.81 -16.26
C ASP A 329 -2.48 -0.68 -16.20
N ASN A 330 -1.50 -1.56 -16.41
CA ASN A 330 -1.71 -3.00 -16.49
C ASN A 330 -0.64 -3.74 -15.70
N ILE A 331 -1.05 -4.80 -15.00
CA ILE A 331 -0.11 -5.81 -14.54
C ILE A 331 -0.25 -7.02 -15.47
N LYS A 332 0.80 -7.29 -16.25
CA LYS A 332 0.86 -8.44 -17.15
C LYS A 332 1.62 -9.57 -16.48
N VAL A 333 1.02 -10.75 -16.46
CA VAL A 333 1.66 -12.00 -16.01
C VAL A 333 1.87 -12.88 -17.23
N THR A 334 3.10 -13.35 -17.44
CA THR A 334 3.49 -14.28 -18.49
C THR A 334 4.06 -15.53 -17.85
N ILE A 335 3.55 -16.68 -18.26
CA ILE A 335 3.93 -18.00 -17.80
C ILE A 335 4.80 -18.62 -18.88
N SER A 336 5.91 -19.28 -18.53
CA SER A 336 6.80 -19.93 -19.50
C SER A 336 6.10 -21.00 -20.34
N LYS A 337 6.64 -21.29 -21.53
CA LYS A 337 6.09 -22.32 -22.43
C LYS A 337 6.20 -23.70 -21.78
N GLY A 338 5.18 -24.54 -22.00
CA GLY A 338 5.18 -25.93 -21.51
C GLY A 338 4.76 -26.08 -20.04
N ASN A 339 4.49 -24.97 -19.35
CA ASN A 339 3.93 -24.99 -18.01
C ASN A 339 2.53 -25.65 -18.02
N SER A 340 2.36 -26.71 -17.24
CA SER A 340 1.11 -27.47 -17.14
C SER A 340 0.14 -26.90 -16.09
N LYS A 341 0.60 -25.96 -15.25
CA LYS A 341 -0.12 -25.40 -14.09
C LYS A 341 -0.73 -24.02 -14.36
N VAL A 342 -0.97 -23.68 -15.63
CA VAL A 342 -1.53 -22.38 -16.04
C VAL A 342 -2.78 -21.97 -15.26
N SER A 343 -3.76 -22.87 -15.15
CA SER A 343 -5.02 -22.59 -14.43
C SER A 343 -4.78 -22.36 -12.94
N GLU A 344 -3.81 -23.06 -12.35
CA GLU A 344 -3.47 -22.91 -10.94
C GLU A 344 -2.80 -21.56 -10.70
N ILE A 345 -1.86 -21.17 -11.56
CA ILE A 345 -1.17 -19.88 -11.50
C ILE A 345 -2.17 -18.72 -11.59
N LEU A 346 -3.10 -18.79 -12.56
CA LEU A 346 -4.16 -17.79 -12.71
C LEU A 346 -5.00 -17.67 -11.44
N ARG A 347 -5.37 -18.81 -10.83
CA ARG A 347 -6.16 -18.84 -9.60
C ARG A 347 -5.40 -18.20 -8.43
N ILE A 348 -4.13 -18.55 -8.24
CA ILE A 348 -3.28 -18.00 -7.18
C ILE A 348 -3.12 -16.49 -7.34
N MET A 349 -2.73 -16.03 -8.53
CA MET A 349 -2.55 -14.60 -8.82
C MET A 349 -3.84 -13.81 -8.62
N ARG A 350 -4.99 -14.36 -9.04
CA ARG A 350 -6.29 -13.73 -8.80
C ARG A 350 -6.60 -13.64 -7.30
N SER A 351 -6.32 -14.67 -6.52
CA SER A 351 -6.52 -14.64 -5.06
C SER A 351 -5.61 -13.61 -4.37
N MET A 352 -4.35 -13.50 -4.80
CA MET A 352 -3.42 -12.48 -4.31
C MET A 352 -3.92 -11.06 -4.63
N MET A 353 -4.39 -10.81 -5.86
CA MET A 353 -4.98 -9.52 -6.25
C MET A 353 -6.26 -9.20 -5.45
N MET A 354 -7.11 -10.19 -5.20
CA MET A 354 -8.29 -10.03 -4.34
C MET A 354 -7.90 -9.68 -2.89
N LYS A 355 -6.84 -10.28 -2.36
CA LYS A 355 -6.29 -9.89 -1.06
C LYS A 355 -5.84 -8.43 -1.07
N ILE A 356 -5.05 -8.01 -2.05
CA ILE A 356 -4.58 -6.62 -2.17
C ILE A 356 -5.77 -5.65 -2.25
N LYS A 357 -6.81 -6.00 -3.01
CA LYS A 357 -8.05 -5.23 -3.07
C LYS A 357 -8.70 -5.08 -1.70
N ASN A 358 -8.83 -6.17 -0.96
CA ASN A 358 -9.45 -6.14 0.37
C ASN A 358 -8.61 -5.31 1.36
N ASP A 359 -7.29 -5.45 1.31
CA ASP A 359 -6.37 -4.72 2.19
C ASP A 359 -6.31 -3.21 1.87
N MET A 360 -6.52 -2.82 0.61
CA MET A 360 -6.54 -1.40 0.19
C MET A 360 -7.93 -0.76 0.27
N SER A 361 -8.99 -1.55 0.27
CA SER A 361 -10.36 -1.02 0.37
C SER A 361 -10.68 -0.77 1.84
N SER A 362 -11.08 0.45 2.19
CA SER A 362 -11.52 0.74 3.56
C SER A 362 -12.69 -0.18 3.94
N SER A 363 -12.64 -0.79 5.13
CA SER A 363 -13.58 -1.80 5.65
C SER A 363 -15.05 -1.35 5.75
N SER A 364 -15.39 -0.12 5.33
CA SER A 364 -16.68 0.51 5.60
C SER A 364 -17.58 0.77 4.39
N THR A 365 -17.16 0.44 3.16
CA THR A 365 -18.02 0.53 1.97
C THR A 365 -17.78 -0.60 0.96
N ALA A 366 -18.75 -1.50 0.85
CA ALA A 366 -18.86 -2.42 -0.27
C ALA A 366 -19.07 -1.60 -1.56
N GLY A 367 -18.06 -1.50 -2.42
CA GLY A 367 -18.17 -0.90 -3.75
C GLY A 367 -17.13 0.18 -4.11
N GLU A 368 -16.40 0.72 -3.13
CA GLU A 368 -15.42 1.82 -3.34
C GLU A 368 -13.97 1.35 -3.20
N GLY A 369 -13.67 0.19 -3.77
CA GLY A 369 -12.34 -0.43 -3.74
C GLY A 369 -11.61 -0.35 -5.07
N ILE A 370 -10.40 -0.88 -5.09
CA ILE A 370 -9.65 -1.08 -6.34
C ILE A 370 -10.46 -1.98 -7.27
N SER A 371 -10.53 -1.61 -8.53
CA SER A 371 -11.20 -2.38 -9.57
C SER A 371 -10.27 -2.55 -10.77
N TRP A 372 -10.35 -3.72 -11.39
CA TRP A 372 -9.62 -4.08 -12.60
C TRP A 372 -10.47 -5.03 -13.43
N ILE A 373 -10.13 -5.13 -14.71
CA ILE A 373 -10.67 -6.12 -15.63
C ILE A 373 -9.61 -7.20 -15.80
N LEU A 374 -9.96 -8.46 -15.57
CA LEU A 374 -9.06 -9.58 -15.82
C LEU A 374 -9.21 -10.01 -17.28
N GLN A 375 -8.14 -9.98 -18.05
CA GLN A 375 -8.14 -10.37 -19.45
C GLN A 375 -7.18 -11.54 -19.67
N LEU A 376 -7.62 -12.54 -20.43
CA LEU A 376 -6.87 -13.76 -20.73
C LEU A 376 -6.46 -13.75 -22.20
N GLN A 377 -5.23 -14.16 -22.50
CA GLN A 377 -4.78 -14.31 -23.88
C GLN A 377 -5.54 -15.46 -24.57
N ASP A 378 -6.08 -15.18 -25.75
CA ASP A 378 -6.79 -16.15 -26.58
C ASP A 378 -5.81 -16.84 -27.53
N CYS A 379 -5.58 -18.14 -27.29
CA CYS A 379 -4.68 -18.96 -28.09
C CYS A 379 -5.26 -19.35 -29.46
N THR A 380 -6.56 -19.18 -29.67
CA THR A 380 -7.27 -19.75 -30.83
C THR A 380 -7.33 -18.80 -32.02
N VAL A 381 -7.37 -17.49 -31.81
CA VAL A 381 -7.62 -16.50 -32.87
C VAL A 381 -6.39 -15.66 -33.23
N ASN A 382 -5.53 -15.32 -32.27
CA ASN A 382 -4.25 -14.62 -32.49
C ASN A 382 -3.49 -14.53 -31.15
N ARG A 383 -2.19 -14.86 -31.11
CA ARG A 383 -1.37 -14.79 -29.87
C ARG A 383 -1.28 -13.39 -29.23
N ARG A 384 -1.85 -12.34 -29.82
CA ARG A 384 -1.89 -10.98 -29.22
C ARG A 384 -3.29 -10.55 -28.77
N ARG A 385 -4.32 -11.37 -28.96
CA ARG A 385 -5.69 -11.00 -28.56
C ARG A 385 -5.92 -11.37 -27.10
N TYR A 386 -6.47 -10.43 -26.35
CA TYR A 386 -6.96 -10.64 -24.99
C TYR A 386 -8.49 -10.62 -24.98
N VAL A 387 -9.07 -11.45 -24.13
CA VAL A 387 -10.52 -11.61 -23.95
C VAL A 387 -10.85 -11.45 -22.47
N ASP A 388 -11.93 -10.74 -22.16
CA ASP A 388 -12.41 -10.58 -20.78
C ASP A 388 -12.62 -11.95 -20.10
N PHE A 389 -12.29 -12.05 -18.81
CA PHE A 389 -12.36 -13.29 -18.05
C PHE A 389 -13.74 -13.96 -18.08
N GLU A 390 -14.83 -13.20 -17.96
CA GLU A 390 -16.19 -13.77 -17.97
C GLU A 390 -16.55 -14.29 -19.37
N GLN A 391 -16.09 -13.61 -20.43
CA GLN A 391 -16.23 -14.11 -21.79
C GLN A 391 -15.36 -15.35 -22.03
N ALA A 392 -14.10 -15.34 -21.57
CA ALA A 392 -13.18 -16.46 -21.69
C ALA A 392 -13.71 -17.72 -20.96
N LYS A 393 -14.32 -17.52 -19.79
CA LYS A 393 -14.98 -18.57 -19.01
C LYS A 393 -16.20 -19.16 -19.74
N LYS A 394 -17.04 -18.32 -20.35
CA LYS A 394 -18.16 -18.78 -21.19
C LYS A 394 -17.69 -19.60 -22.39
N LEU A 395 -16.59 -19.19 -23.00
CA LEU A 395 -15.97 -19.88 -24.14
C LEU A 395 -15.13 -21.11 -23.73
N LYS A 396 -14.91 -21.33 -22.42
CA LYS A 396 -14.01 -22.37 -21.89
C LYS A 396 -12.65 -22.35 -22.59
N LEU A 397 -12.05 -21.17 -22.73
CA LEU A 397 -10.78 -21.00 -23.44
C LEU A 397 -9.68 -21.89 -22.83
N ALA A 398 -9.18 -22.84 -23.60
CA ALA A 398 -7.98 -23.60 -23.27
C ALA A 398 -6.72 -22.71 -23.35
N PRO A 399 -5.69 -22.93 -22.52
CA PRO A 399 -5.62 -23.90 -21.41
C PRO A 399 -6.12 -23.34 -20.06
N TRP A 400 -6.66 -22.12 -20.02
CA TRP A 400 -7.09 -21.43 -18.78
C TRP A 400 -8.16 -22.18 -17.99
N PHE A 401 -9.00 -22.94 -18.69
CA PHE A 401 -10.12 -23.68 -18.12
C PHE A 401 -10.07 -25.19 -18.42
N GLU A 402 -8.92 -25.72 -18.88
CA GLU A 402 -8.75 -27.16 -19.02
C GLU A 402 -8.68 -27.82 -17.64
N THR A 403 -9.51 -28.84 -17.45
CA THR A 403 -9.81 -29.46 -16.14
C THR A 403 -8.62 -30.17 -15.53
N PHE A 404 -8.13 -29.67 -14.37
CA PHE A 404 -8.11 -30.27 -13.01
C PHE A 404 -8.04 -31.80 -12.79
N LYS A 405 -7.77 -32.63 -13.80
CA LYS A 405 -7.51 -34.06 -13.61
C LYS A 405 -6.00 -34.24 -13.47
N ASP A 406 -5.59 -34.85 -12.36
CA ASP A 406 -4.24 -35.34 -12.07
C ASP A 406 -3.25 -34.36 -11.39
N ALA A 407 -3.69 -33.69 -10.31
CA ALA A 407 -2.77 -33.07 -9.34
C ALA A 407 -3.00 -33.59 -7.90
N LYS A 408 -3.48 -34.83 -7.75
CA LYS A 408 -3.11 -35.64 -6.58
C LYS A 408 -1.87 -36.40 -7.00
N GLU A 409 -0.79 -36.29 -6.23
CA GLU A 409 0.50 -36.98 -6.41
C GLU A 409 1.48 -36.28 -7.38
N THR A 410 2.24 -35.29 -6.88
CA THR A 410 3.70 -35.20 -7.14
C THR A 410 4.46 -34.09 -6.40
N THR A 411 3.82 -33.26 -5.56
CA THR A 411 4.57 -32.38 -4.63
C THR A 411 4.01 -32.54 -3.24
N GLY A 412 4.81 -33.10 -2.31
CA GLY A 412 4.46 -33.39 -0.92
C GLY A 412 4.17 -32.18 -0.03
N VAL A 413 3.75 -31.05 -0.61
CA VAL A 413 3.29 -29.88 0.10
C VAL A 413 1.94 -29.49 -0.49
N THR A 414 0.87 -29.90 0.18
CA THR A 414 -0.47 -29.34 -0.07
C THR A 414 -0.46 -27.93 0.51
N LEU A 415 0.10 -26.98 -0.24
CA LEU A 415 0.17 -25.58 0.16
C LEU A 415 -1.24 -25.00 0.14
N ASN A 416 -1.82 -24.85 1.34
CA ASN A 416 -3.12 -24.23 1.48
C ASN A 416 -2.97 -22.71 1.28
N LEU A 417 -3.29 -22.25 0.07
CA LEU A 417 -3.30 -20.83 -0.28
C LEU A 417 -4.17 -19.99 0.68
N GLU A 418 -5.26 -20.56 1.20
CA GLU A 418 -6.13 -19.84 2.14
C GLU A 418 -5.44 -19.62 3.49
N GLU A 419 -4.69 -20.63 3.97
CA GLU A 419 -3.88 -20.53 5.18
C GLU A 419 -2.78 -19.47 5.01
N PHE A 420 -2.03 -19.53 3.90
CA PHE A 420 -1.01 -18.54 3.55
C PHE A 420 -1.56 -17.11 3.50
N LEU A 421 -2.70 -16.90 2.83
CA LEU A 421 -3.33 -15.58 2.74
C LEU A 421 -3.93 -15.15 4.08
N SER A 422 -4.35 -16.10 4.93
CA SER A 422 -4.88 -15.82 6.27
C SER A 422 -3.81 -15.34 7.24
N ASP A 423 -2.61 -15.94 7.20
CA ASP A 423 -1.47 -15.51 8.03
C ASP A 423 -1.07 -14.07 7.75
N MET A 424 -1.22 -13.66 6.49
CA MET A 424 -0.91 -12.32 6.00
C MET A 424 -2.05 -11.30 6.15
N LYS A 425 -3.17 -11.62 6.81
CA LYS A 425 -4.25 -10.64 7.04
C LYS A 425 -3.78 -9.48 7.92
N PHE A 426 -4.10 -8.25 7.52
CA PHE A 426 -3.94 -7.07 8.35
C PHE A 426 -5.31 -6.67 8.89
N THR A 427 -5.40 -6.55 10.22
CA THR A 427 -6.60 -6.35 11.07
C THR A 427 -7.59 -7.51 11.12
#